data_AF-A0A194S588-F1
#
_entry.id   AF-A0A194S588-F1
#
_cell.length_a   1.000
_cell.length_b   1.000
_cell.length_c   1.000
_cell.angle_alpha   90.00
_cell.angle_beta   90.00
_cell.angle_gamma   90.00
#
_symmetry.space_group_name_H-M   'P 1'
#
loop_
_entity.id
_entity.type
_entity.pdbx_description
1 polymer ?
#
loop_
_entity_poly.entity_id
_entity_poly.type
_entity_poly.pdbx_seq_one_letter_code
_entity_poly.pdbx_strand_id
1 'polypeptide(L)'
;MPDPALNSLLALGIDKQKAAFALREHGGEVEAAADWCLSEGASWTPASLLETAFAPPPAAARRSPSPPPSSSSSRTRRTDDPSKPPGWKPVPHRALTPGTPVRITLKQDQGTGVTQEGVVAERLTRGDHPRGVKVRLEDGRVGRVVCVVKP
;
A
#
# COMPACT_ATOMS: atom_id res chain seq x y z
N MET A 1 -4.75 0.85 -32.42
CA MET A 1 -4.85 2.31 -32.60
C MET A 1 -4.62 2.96 -31.25
N PRO A 2 -3.76 3.97 -31.11
CA PRO A 2 -3.64 4.71 -29.86
C PRO A 2 -4.94 5.47 -29.57
N ASP A 3 -5.38 5.51 -28.32
CA ASP A 3 -6.57 6.25 -27.90
C ASP A 3 -6.38 7.76 -28.13
N PRO A 4 -7.19 8.41 -28.99
CA PRO A 4 -7.04 9.83 -29.30
C PRO A 4 -7.24 10.70 -28.05
N ALA A 5 -8.14 10.27 -27.15
CA ALA A 5 -8.40 10.94 -25.88
C ALA A 5 -7.19 10.93 -24.94
N LEU A 6 -6.46 9.79 -24.88
CA LEU A 6 -5.25 9.67 -24.07
C LEU A 6 -4.13 10.55 -24.62
N ASN A 7 -3.99 10.63 -25.93
CA ASN A 7 -2.95 11.43 -26.58
C ASN A 7 -3.15 12.94 -26.33
N SER A 8 -4.41 13.40 -26.29
CA SER A 8 -4.74 14.79 -25.93
C SER A 8 -4.30 15.16 -24.51
N LEU A 9 -4.50 14.27 -23.52
CA LEU A 9 -4.07 14.52 -22.15
C LEU A 9 -2.54 14.46 -22.00
N LEU A 10 -1.88 13.55 -22.70
CA LEU A 10 -0.41 13.48 -22.75
C LEU A 10 0.19 14.77 -23.32
N ALA A 11 -0.42 15.34 -24.35
CA ALA A 11 0.01 16.62 -24.94
C ALA A 11 -0.12 17.81 -23.99
N LEU A 12 -1.04 17.73 -23.00
CA LEU A 12 -1.17 18.70 -21.90
C LEU A 12 -0.13 18.49 -20.78
N GLY A 13 0.78 17.52 -20.92
CA GLY A 13 1.79 17.20 -19.91
C GLY A 13 1.28 16.35 -18.75
N ILE A 14 0.09 15.76 -18.87
CA ILE A 14 -0.48 14.88 -17.86
C ILE A 14 0.19 13.50 -17.97
N ASP A 15 0.58 12.92 -16.84
CA ASP A 15 1.20 11.59 -16.80
C ASP A 15 0.30 10.52 -17.45
N LYS A 16 0.91 9.55 -18.14
CA LYS A 16 0.18 8.50 -18.86
C LYS A 16 -0.75 7.67 -17.98
N GLN A 17 -0.31 7.33 -16.76
CA GLN A 17 -1.13 6.53 -15.84
C GLN A 17 -2.28 7.36 -15.28
N LYS A 18 -2.02 8.64 -14.99
CA LYS A 18 -3.01 9.60 -14.51
C LYS A 18 -4.08 9.87 -15.56
N ALA A 19 -3.67 10.15 -16.79
CA ALA A 19 -4.55 10.35 -17.93
C ALA A 19 -5.42 9.13 -18.23
N ALA A 20 -4.84 7.92 -18.18
CA ALA A 20 -5.58 6.69 -18.38
C ALA A 20 -6.61 6.42 -17.27
N PHE A 21 -6.29 6.77 -16.02
CA PHE A 21 -7.23 6.67 -14.91
C PHE A 21 -8.37 7.68 -15.03
N ALA A 22 -8.05 8.94 -15.30
CA ALA A 22 -9.03 10.01 -15.45
C ALA A 22 -10.02 9.71 -16.59
N LEU A 23 -9.55 9.24 -17.74
CA LEU A 23 -10.44 8.85 -18.84
C LEU A 23 -11.36 7.69 -18.48
N ARG A 24 -10.89 6.72 -17.68
CA ARG A 24 -11.71 5.59 -17.24
C ARG A 24 -12.83 6.03 -16.30
N GLU A 25 -12.54 6.92 -15.36
CA GLU A 25 -13.52 7.41 -14.38
C GLU A 25 -14.54 8.35 -15.00
N HIS A 26 -14.11 9.20 -15.94
CA HIS A 26 -14.96 10.18 -16.62
C HIS A 26 -15.52 9.68 -17.96
N GLY A 27 -15.60 8.36 -18.16
CA GLY A 27 -16.28 7.77 -19.32
C GLY A 27 -15.67 8.09 -20.69
N GLY A 28 -14.38 8.48 -20.72
CA GLY A 28 -13.65 8.83 -21.94
C GLY A 28 -13.73 10.30 -22.35
N GLU A 29 -14.41 11.16 -21.57
CA GLU A 29 -14.43 12.60 -21.84
C GLU A 29 -13.08 13.25 -21.49
N VAL A 30 -12.44 13.85 -22.50
CA VAL A 30 -11.12 14.49 -22.39
C VAL A 30 -11.16 15.73 -21.50
N GLU A 31 -12.17 16.58 -21.67
CA GLU A 31 -12.30 17.84 -20.92
C GLU A 31 -12.51 17.58 -19.43
N ALA A 32 -13.45 16.70 -19.08
CA ALA A 32 -13.71 16.32 -17.70
C ALA A 32 -12.49 15.63 -17.06
N ALA A 33 -11.79 14.77 -17.80
CA ALA A 33 -10.56 14.13 -17.34
C ALA A 33 -9.42 15.13 -17.14
N ALA A 34 -9.30 16.15 -17.99
CA ALA A 34 -8.30 17.20 -17.88
C ALA A 34 -8.56 18.11 -16.67
N ASP A 35 -9.80 18.56 -16.49
CA ASP A 35 -10.21 19.39 -15.35
C ASP A 35 -9.96 18.65 -14.02
N TRP A 36 -10.35 17.38 -13.95
CA TRP A 36 -10.06 16.54 -12.80
C TRP A 36 -8.54 16.40 -12.57
N CYS A 37 -7.75 16.19 -13.63
CA CYS A 37 -6.30 16.09 -13.50
C CYS A 37 -5.64 17.38 -12.99
N LEU A 38 -6.19 18.55 -13.34
CA LEU A 38 -5.66 19.87 -12.99
C LEU A 38 -6.16 20.38 -11.63
N SER A 39 -7.30 19.88 -11.14
CA SER A 39 -7.92 20.27 -9.86
C SER A 39 -7.75 19.19 -8.78
N GLU A 40 -8.68 18.23 -8.67
CA GLU A 40 -8.69 17.23 -7.59
C GLU A 40 -7.58 16.17 -7.71
N GLY A 41 -7.15 15.88 -8.93
CA GLY A 41 -6.08 14.96 -9.26
C GLY A 41 -4.68 15.56 -9.14
N ALA A 42 -4.51 16.83 -8.75
CA ALA A 42 -3.18 17.47 -8.64
C ALA A 42 -2.23 16.70 -7.70
N SER A 43 -2.77 16.04 -6.67
CA SER A 43 -2.06 15.18 -5.73
C SER A 43 -2.07 13.69 -6.11
N TRP A 44 -2.70 13.33 -7.23
CA TRP A 44 -2.79 11.96 -7.70
C TRP A 44 -1.40 11.44 -8.05
N THR A 45 -0.88 10.57 -7.19
CA THR A 45 0.33 9.80 -7.44
C THR A 45 -0.09 8.34 -7.53
N PRO A 46 0.40 7.57 -8.53
CA PRO A 46 0.19 6.14 -8.50
C PRO A 46 0.87 5.63 -7.22
N ALA A 47 0.17 4.82 -6.42
CA ALA A 47 0.67 4.30 -5.13
C ALA A 47 2.05 3.60 -5.24
N SER A 48 2.45 3.21 -6.46
CA SER A 48 3.77 2.66 -6.80
C SER A 48 4.92 3.66 -6.88
N LEU A 49 4.67 4.99 -6.91
CA LEU A 49 5.70 6.03 -7.07
C LEU A 49 6.32 6.49 -5.74
N LEU A 50 5.61 6.30 -4.63
CA LEU A 50 6.09 6.61 -3.27
C LEU A 50 7.07 5.56 -2.73
N GLU A 51 7.15 4.37 -3.33
CA GLU A 51 8.08 3.31 -2.91
C GLU A 51 9.50 3.49 -3.48
N THR A 52 9.74 4.51 -4.33
CA THR A 52 11.03 4.72 -4.99
C THR A 52 11.48 6.19 -5.04
N ALA A 53 11.27 6.97 -3.99
CA ALA A 53 11.70 8.38 -3.98
C ALA A 53 12.52 8.76 -2.75
N PHE A 54 13.62 8.03 -2.50
CA PHE A 54 14.79 8.60 -1.82
C PHE A 54 16.09 7.97 -2.32
N ALA A 55 16.52 8.34 -3.53
CA ALA A 55 17.91 8.23 -3.94
C ALA A 55 18.20 9.28 -5.02
N PRO A 56 19.21 10.15 -4.86
CA PRO A 56 19.64 11.03 -5.94
C PRO A 56 20.27 10.20 -7.08
N PRO A 57 20.15 10.62 -8.35
CA PRO A 57 20.65 9.84 -9.47
C PRO A 57 22.19 9.92 -9.57
N PRO A 58 22.91 8.80 -9.72
CA PRO A 58 24.25 8.85 -10.29
C PRO A 58 24.15 8.98 -11.82
N ALA A 59 25.08 9.77 -12.35
CA ALA A 59 25.18 10.18 -13.74
C ALA A 59 25.13 9.02 -14.76
N ALA A 60 24.60 9.36 -15.93
CA ALA A 60 24.40 8.50 -17.07
C ALA A 60 25.68 7.79 -17.57
N ALA A 61 25.61 6.47 -17.71
CA ALA A 61 26.51 5.69 -18.55
C ALA A 61 25.74 4.56 -19.28
N ARG A 62 25.33 4.88 -20.51
CA ARG A 62 25.23 4.06 -21.74
C ARG A 62 25.14 2.50 -21.63
N ARG A 63 24.01 1.98 -22.13
CA ARG A 63 23.76 0.81 -23.02
C ARG A 63 24.55 -0.51 -22.80
N SER A 64 23.82 -1.61 -22.53
CA SER A 64 24.05 -2.96 -23.10
C SER A 64 22.86 -3.93 -22.87
N PRO A 65 22.70 -5.01 -23.68
CA PRO A 65 21.41 -5.64 -24.00
C PRO A 65 20.97 -6.78 -23.06
N SER A 66 19.70 -7.13 -23.18
CA SER A 66 18.94 -8.12 -22.41
C SER A 66 19.57 -9.53 -22.30
N PRO A 67 19.47 -10.21 -21.14
CA PRO A 67 19.77 -11.65 -21.03
C PRO A 67 18.57 -12.53 -21.47
N PRO A 68 18.80 -13.81 -21.84
CA PRO A 68 17.78 -14.72 -22.37
C PRO A 68 16.82 -15.27 -21.29
N PRO A 69 15.64 -15.79 -21.67
CA PRO A 69 14.71 -16.39 -20.72
C PRO A 69 15.11 -17.84 -20.42
N SER A 70 15.54 -18.10 -19.17
CA SER A 70 15.76 -19.47 -18.69
C SER A 70 14.81 -19.77 -17.53
N SER A 71 13.85 -20.66 -17.82
CA SER A 71 13.35 -21.74 -16.96
C SER A 71 13.17 -21.48 -15.46
N SER A 72 11.88 -21.42 -15.07
CA SER A 72 11.22 -22.20 -14.02
C SER A 72 11.88 -22.36 -12.65
N SER A 73 11.06 -22.14 -11.61
CA SER A 73 11.31 -22.37 -10.16
C SER A 73 12.04 -21.20 -9.50
N SER A 74 11.40 -20.36 -8.69
CA SER A 74 10.51 -20.71 -7.59
C SER A 74 9.84 -19.41 -7.12
N ARG A 75 8.54 -19.45 -6.86
CA ARG A 75 7.84 -18.39 -6.11
C ARG A 75 8.38 -18.41 -4.68
N THR A 76 9.53 -17.80 -4.42
CA THR A 76 9.88 -17.39 -3.06
C THR A 76 8.95 -16.23 -2.73
N ARG A 77 7.98 -16.52 -1.87
CA ARG A 77 7.08 -15.52 -1.29
C ARG A 77 7.97 -14.45 -0.68
N ARG A 78 7.87 -13.22 -1.17
CA ARG A 78 8.42 -12.05 -0.50
C ARG A 78 7.83 -12.03 0.92
N THR A 79 8.62 -12.45 1.91
CA THR A 79 8.34 -12.30 3.34
C THR A 79 8.88 -10.97 3.87
N ASP A 80 9.40 -10.14 2.98
CA ASP A 80 9.88 -8.79 3.28
C ASP A 80 8.70 -7.82 3.09
N ASP A 81 7.83 -7.76 4.10
CA ASP A 81 6.82 -6.72 4.24
C ASP A 81 7.50 -5.58 5.03
N PRO A 82 7.89 -4.46 4.39
CA PRO A 82 8.71 -3.42 5.02
C PRO A 82 8.01 -2.72 6.19
N SER A 83 6.71 -2.95 6.36
CA SER A 83 5.93 -2.51 7.51
C SER A 83 6.21 -3.30 8.80
N LYS A 84 6.98 -4.39 8.75
CA LYS A 84 7.23 -5.27 9.89
C LYS A 84 8.67 -5.18 10.38
N PRO A 85 8.89 -5.02 11.70
CA PRO A 85 10.23 -5.03 12.25
C PRO A 85 10.88 -6.42 12.07
N PRO A 86 12.21 -6.49 11.88
CA PRO A 86 12.93 -7.76 11.79
C PRO A 86 12.69 -8.58 13.07
N GLY A 87 12.20 -9.81 12.92
CA GLY A 87 11.83 -10.69 14.03
C GLY A 87 10.36 -10.60 14.47
N TRP A 88 9.50 -9.87 13.75
CA TRP A 88 8.06 -9.86 14.01
C TRP A 88 7.44 -11.25 13.87
N LYS A 89 6.78 -11.71 14.94
CA LYS A 89 6.02 -12.97 14.95
C LYS A 89 4.53 -12.64 14.91
N PRO A 90 3.75 -13.21 13.97
CA PRO A 90 2.31 -13.03 13.96
C PRO A 90 1.72 -13.55 15.26
N VAL A 91 0.94 -12.71 15.93
CA VAL A 91 0.27 -13.08 17.18
C VAL A 91 -0.87 -14.06 16.84
N PRO A 92 -0.90 -15.26 17.46
CA PRO A 92 -1.99 -16.20 17.23
C PRO A 92 -3.30 -15.62 17.74
N HIS A 93 -4.38 -15.79 16.97
CA HIS A 93 -5.69 -15.22 17.31
C HIS A 93 -6.25 -15.71 18.65
N ARG A 94 -5.83 -16.89 19.11
CA ARG A 94 -6.22 -17.46 20.41
C ARG A 94 -5.61 -16.74 21.61
N ALA A 95 -4.47 -16.07 21.43
CA ALA A 95 -3.83 -15.29 22.50
C ALA A 95 -4.48 -13.90 22.68
N LEU A 96 -5.45 -13.55 21.84
CA LEU A 96 -6.11 -12.25 21.81
C LEU A 96 -7.53 -12.37 22.36
N THR A 97 -7.60 -12.47 23.69
CA THR A 97 -8.87 -12.45 24.44
C THR A 97 -9.24 -11.02 24.84
N PRO A 98 -10.53 -10.72 25.05
CA PRO A 98 -10.93 -9.48 25.69
C PRO A 98 -10.19 -9.27 27.02
N GLY A 99 -9.73 -8.04 27.28
CA GLY A 99 -8.92 -7.70 28.45
C GLY A 99 -7.40 -7.84 28.26
N THR A 100 -6.93 -8.33 27.10
CA THR A 100 -5.49 -8.43 26.82
C THR A 100 -4.91 -7.08 26.38
N PRO A 101 -3.82 -6.59 27.01
CA PRO A 101 -3.11 -5.40 26.54
C PRO A 101 -2.29 -5.70 25.29
N VAL A 102 -2.49 -4.89 24.26
CA VAL A 102 -1.92 -5.08 22.93
C VAL A 102 -1.46 -3.77 22.33
N ARG A 103 -0.55 -3.86 21.36
CA ARG A 103 -0.26 -2.76 20.44
C ARG A 103 -0.87 -3.04 19.10
N ILE A 104 -1.63 -2.07 18.59
CA ILE A 104 -2.29 -2.15 17.29
C ILE A 104 -1.80 -1.04 16.36
N THR A 105 -1.79 -1.32 15.07
CA THR A 105 -1.68 -0.30 14.02
C THR A 105 -3.08 0.00 13.52
N LEU A 106 -3.49 1.27 13.61
CA LEU A 106 -4.77 1.72 13.06
C LEU A 106 -4.70 1.74 11.53
N LYS A 107 -5.86 1.76 10.87
CA LYS A 107 -5.91 1.88 9.41
C LYS A 107 -5.20 3.15 8.91
N GLN A 108 -5.34 4.25 9.65
CA GLN A 108 -4.72 5.54 9.33
C GLN A 108 -3.19 5.49 9.45
N ASP A 109 -2.67 4.63 10.32
CA ASP A 109 -1.23 4.45 10.60
C ASP A 109 -0.60 3.28 9.81
N GLN A 110 -1.32 2.70 8.84
CA GLN A 110 -0.75 1.65 8.00
C GLN A 110 0.35 2.25 7.12
N GLY A 111 1.55 1.69 7.18
CA GLY A 111 2.72 2.17 6.44
C GLY A 111 3.58 3.21 7.17
N THR A 112 3.09 3.81 8.28
CA THR A 112 3.87 4.75 9.09
C THR A 112 4.67 4.05 10.20
N GLY A 113 4.31 2.81 10.55
CA GLY A 113 4.92 2.06 11.64
C GLY A 113 4.48 2.51 13.03
N VAL A 114 3.57 3.50 13.12
CA VAL A 114 3.03 3.96 14.39
C VAL A 114 2.13 2.88 14.99
N THR A 115 2.30 2.62 16.29
CA THR A 115 1.48 1.67 17.04
C THR A 115 0.85 2.36 18.25
N GLN A 116 -0.38 1.99 18.52
CA GLN A 116 -1.18 2.49 19.62
C GLN A 116 -1.38 1.36 20.63
N GLU A 117 -1.11 1.64 21.89
CA GLU A 117 -1.36 0.69 22.98
C GLU A 117 -2.82 0.76 23.43
N GLY A 118 -3.37 -0.38 23.82
CA GLY A 118 -4.69 -0.44 24.43
C GLY A 118 -5.12 -1.86 24.77
N VAL A 119 -6.31 -1.98 25.31
CA VAL A 119 -6.87 -3.26 25.77
C VAL A 119 -7.88 -3.77 24.74
N VAL A 120 -7.81 -5.05 24.38
CA VAL A 120 -8.74 -5.69 23.45
C VAL A 120 -10.15 -5.73 24.07
N ALA A 121 -11.14 -5.17 23.38
CA ALA A 121 -12.55 -5.38 23.68
C ALA A 121 -13.11 -6.58 22.93
N GLU A 122 -12.86 -6.63 21.62
CA GLU A 122 -13.41 -7.66 20.75
C GLU A 122 -12.42 -8.06 19.65
N ARG A 123 -12.33 -9.36 19.41
CA ARG A 123 -11.55 -9.90 18.29
C ARG A 123 -12.42 -10.00 17.04
N LEU A 124 -12.07 -9.26 15.99
CA LEU A 124 -12.85 -9.18 14.75
C LEU A 124 -12.44 -10.22 13.70
N THR A 125 -11.25 -10.82 13.81
CA THR A 125 -10.76 -11.84 12.87
C THR A 125 -11.02 -13.24 13.39
N ARG A 126 -11.71 -14.07 12.61
CA ARG A 126 -11.91 -15.51 12.90
C ARG A 126 -10.77 -16.34 12.29
N GLY A 127 -9.87 -16.87 13.13
CA GLY A 127 -8.77 -17.75 12.71
C GLY A 127 -7.41 -17.07 12.59
N ASP A 128 -6.39 -17.86 12.24
CA ASP A 128 -5.04 -17.36 12.00
C ASP A 128 -4.95 -16.70 10.62
N HIS A 129 -4.49 -15.47 10.59
CA HIS A 129 -4.41 -14.68 9.38
C HIS A 129 -2.95 -14.27 9.11
N PRO A 130 -2.41 -14.51 7.90
CA PRO A 130 -0.99 -14.27 7.60
C PRO A 130 -0.59 -12.79 7.73
N ARG A 131 -1.56 -11.87 7.61
CA ARG A 131 -1.33 -10.42 7.76
C ARG A 131 -1.55 -9.91 9.19
N GLY A 132 -1.86 -10.78 10.14
CA GLY A 132 -2.16 -10.44 11.53
C GLY A 132 -3.67 -10.37 11.82
N VAL A 133 -3.98 -10.34 13.11
CA VAL A 133 -5.34 -10.40 13.65
C VAL A 133 -5.87 -8.98 13.82
N LYS A 134 -7.09 -8.73 13.37
CA LYS A 134 -7.81 -7.47 13.58
C LYS A 134 -8.62 -7.52 14.88
N VAL A 135 -8.48 -6.50 15.70
CA VAL A 135 -9.18 -6.36 16.99
C VAL A 135 -9.78 -4.96 17.13
N ARG A 136 -10.79 -4.85 17.99
CA ARG A 136 -11.34 -3.60 18.49
C ARG A 136 -10.86 -3.43 19.93
N LEU A 137 -10.38 -2.24 20.27
CA LEU A 137 -10.00 -1.87 21.63
C LEU A 137 -11.23 -1.42 22.44
N GLU A 138 -11.10 -1.36 23.77
CA GLU A 138 -12.14 -0.83 24.68
C GLU A 138 -12.53 0.61 24.36
N ASP A 139 -11.57 1.41 23.89
CA ASP A 139 -11.76 2.77 23.41
C ASP A 139 -12.51 2.86 22.05
N GLY A 140 -12.91 1.73 21.47
CA GLY A 140 -13.66 1.65 20.22
C GLY A 140 -12.79 1.70 18.95
N ARG A 141 -11.50 2.02 19.08
CA ARG A 141 -10.52 1.99 17.98
C ARG A 141 -10.32 0.58 17.41
N VAL A 142 -10.07 0.49 16.11
CA VAL A 142 -9.93 -0.79 15.40
C VAL A 142 -8.63 -0.83 14.60
N GLY A 143 -7.84 -1.89 14.78
CA GLY A 143 -6.55 -2.03 14.13
C GLY A 143 -6.05 -3.47 14.01
N ARG A 144 -4.88 -3.62 13.39
CA ARG A 144 -4.16 -4.90 13.33
C ARG A 144 -3.22 -5.03 14.50
N VAL A 145 -3.23 -6.18 15.16
CA VAL A 145 -2.32 -6.45 16.28
C VAL A 145 -0.91 -6.64 15.75
N VAL A 146 0.02 -5.88 16.34
CA VAL A 146 1.46 -5.99 16.09
C VAL A 146 2.11 -6.87 17.14
N CYS A 147 1.85 -6.60 18.42
CA CYS A 147 2.33 -7.43 19.53
C CYS A 147 1.35 -7.42 20.72
N VAL A 148 1.50 -8.43 21.57
CA VAL A 148 0.87 -8.47 22.89
C VAL A 148 1.86 -7.85 23.88
N VAL A 149 1.39 -6.90 24.67
CA VAL A 149 2.19 -6.32 25.76
C VAL A 149 2.00 -7.25 26.95
N LYS A 150 3.08 -7.74 27.54
CA LYS A 150 2.99 -8.42 28.84
C LYS A 150 3.13 -7.35 29.92
N PRO A 151 2.28 -7.37 30.96
CA PRO A 151 2.49 -6.53 32.13
C PRO A 151 3.79 -6.89 32.85
#